data_AF-A0A6J1NIS2-F1
#
_entry.id   AF-A0A6J1NIS2-F1
#
_cell.length_a   1.000
_cell.length_b   1.000
_cell.length_c   1.000
_cell.angle_alpha   90.00
_cell.angle_beta   90.00
_cell.angle_gamma   90.00
#
_symmetry.space_group_name_H-M   'P 1'
#
loop_
_entity.id
_entity.type
_entity.pdbx_description
1 polymer ?
#
loop_
_entity_poly.entity_id
_entity_poly.type
_entity_poly.pdbx_seq_one_letter_code
_entity_poly.pdbx_strand_id
1 'polypeptide(L)'
;MADIFMDDFENKNIVKNNHILYYYRYVDDIIICWTGTDRQLDVFVEKLNNLHPKIKFKLEIEQNNSLNFLDVTITRVNNRHHFGIYRKPTYTDITIPASSCHPWQHKLAAFHSYVHRLMSIPLTRDQYNKELNIIYRMAISNGYDPNIVNRIINKKHLVLVRKELYGIPLEKPKKFKASLTYFGPVSERIAKTLRTHDINVAFRTNNSLKNICNGKDKLEKQHKSGVYKLQCSECNATYIGQTGRNFDTRYKEHISAVRNDRPQRSHFAKHLLDTGHKLADNHMYDILHTCNKGLRLCVLEQLEIKKAWSKCAETTAGHMGSAGTKGTLEYVVQMCYVVECG
;
A
#
# COMPACT_ATOMS: atom_id res chain seq x y z
N MET A 1 -7.71 -19.39 -4.50
CA MET A 1 -7.34 -20.81 -4.68
C MET A 1 -7.45 -21.60 -3.38
N ALA A 2 -6.79 -21.19 -2.29
CA ALA A 2 -6.91 -21.88 -1.00
C ALA A 2 -8.36 -21.99 -0.49
N ASP A 3 -9.12 -20.89 -0.48
CA ASP A 3 -10.53 -20.91 -0.05
C ASP A 3 -11.43 -21.81 -0.89
N ILE A 4 -11.19 -21.88 -2.22
CA ILE A 4 -11.97 -22.72 -3.14
C ILE A 4 -11.68 -24.19 -2.88
N PHE A 5 -10.41 -24.52 -2.63
CA PHE A 5 -10.02 -25.88 -2.26
C PHE A 5 -10.63 -26.28 -0.91
N MET A 6 -10.56 -25.41 0.10
CA MET A 6 -11.15 -25.68 1.42
C MET A 6 -12.66 -25.88 1.33
N ASP A 7 -13.36 -25.05 0.55
CA ASP A 7 -14.80 -25.19 0.34
C ASP A 7 -15.18 -26.53 -0.31
N ASP A 8 -14.47 -26.96 -1.37
CA ASP A 8 -14.70 -28.28 -1.99
C ASP A 8 -14.36 -29.43 -1.03
N PHE A 9 -13.27 -29.31 -0.29
CA PHE A 9 -12.84 -30.29 0.70
C PHE A 9 -13.87 -30.44 1.84
N GLU A 10 -14.39 -29.34 2.36
CA GLU A 10 -15.37 -29.29 3.45
C GLU A 10 -16.73 -29.86 3.00
N ASN A 11 -17.20 -29.48 1.82
CA ASN A 11 -18.47 -29.96 1.27
C ASN A 11 -18.47 -31.47 1.00
N LYS A 12 -17.29 -32.04 0.66
CA LYS A 12 -17.15 -33.48 0.43
C LYS A 12 -17.01 -34.28 1.72
N ASN A 13 -16.27 -33.76 2.70
CA ASN A 13 -15.80 -34.57 3.83
C ASN A 13 -16.37 -34.19 5.20
N ILE A 14 -16.86 -32.96 5.37
CA ILE A 14 -17.29 -32.43 6.67
C ILE A 14 -18.80 -32.22 6.71
N VAL A 15 -19.35 -31.42 5.79
CA VAL A 15 -20.75 -30.93 5.85
C VAL A 15 -21.78 -32.07 5.78
N LYS A 16 -21.43 -33.21 5.18
CA LYS A 16 -22.33 -34.36 5.01
C LYS A 16 -22.44 -35.28 6.23
N ASN A 17 -21.80 -34.96 7.36
CA ASN A 17 -21.79 -35.82 8.53
C ASN A 17 -23.08 -35.67 9.36
N ASN A 18 -23.77 -36.78 9.62
CA ASN A 18 -25.03 -36.83 10.37
C ASN A 18 -24.93 -36.35 11.83
N HIS A 19 -23.72 -36.29 12.39
CA HIS A 19 -23.47 -35.81 13.75
C HIS A 19 -23.20 -34.31 13.85
N ILE A 20 -23.28 -33.56 12.74
CA ILE A 20 -23.10 -32.12 12.72
C ILE A 20 -24.46 -31.44 12.66
N LEU A 21 -24.80 -30.68 13.71
CA LEU A 21 -26.02 -29.89 13.75
C LEU A 21 -25.86 -28.59 12.94
N TYR A 22 -24.73 -27.91 13.10
CA TYR A 22 -24.36 -26.77 12.27
C TYR A 22 -22.83 -26.67 12.13
N TYR A 23 -22.42 -26.10 11.00
CA TYR A 23 -21.04 -25.88 10.60
C TYR A 23 -20.89 -24.45 10.10
N TYR A 24 -19.92 -23.70 10.63
CA TYR A 24 -19.57 -22.38 10.12
C TYR A 24 -18.06 -22.24 10.02
N ARG A 25 -17.60 -21.61 8.94
CA ARG A 25 -16.20 -21.27 8.69
C ARG A 25 -16.00 -19.77 8.56
N TYR A 26 -14.93 -19.27 9.16
CA TYR A 26 -14.42 -17.93 8.94
C TYR A 26 -12.92 -18.01 8.59
N VAL A 27 -12.60 -17.90 7.31
CA VAL A 27 -11.25 -18.11 6.78
C VAL A 27 -10.73 -19.49 7.22
N ASP A 28 -9.81 -19.55 8.19
CA ASP A 28 -9.20 -20.79 8.67
C ASP A 28 -9.91 -21.35 9.93
N ASP A 29 -10.74 -20.56 10.60
CA ASP A 29 -11.39 -20.93 11.86
C ASP A 29 -12.74 -21.58 11.59
N ILE A 30 -12.97 -22.76 12.20
CA ILE A 30 -14.19 -23.56 12.02
C ILE A 30 -14.87 -23.74 13.38
N ILE A 31 -16.19 -23.58 13.41
CA ILE A 31 -17.03 -23.95 14.55
C ILE A 31 -18.06 -24.99 14.13
N ILE A 32 -18.16 -26.06 14.91
CA ILE A 32 -19.05 -27.20 14.68
C ILE A 32 -19.86 -27.45 15.94
N CYS A 33 -21.17 -27.60 15.80
CA CYS A 33 -21.98 -28.22 16.85
C CYS A 33 -22.11 -29.71 16.59
N TRP A 34 -21.45 -30.49 17.43
CA TRP A 34 -21.39 -31.94 17.35
C TRP A 34 -22.45 -32.58 18.26
N THR A 35 -23.19 -33.55 17.75
CA THR A 35 -24.25 -34.27 18.49
C THR A 35 -23.85 -35.71 18.83
N GLY A 36 -22.73 -36.19 18.29
CA GLY A 36 -22.19 -37.51 18.60
C GLY A 36 -21.42 -37.55 19.92
N THR A 37 -20.87 -38.72 20.24
CA THR A 37 -19.97 -38.91 21.40
C THR A 37 -18.58 -38.33 21.14
N ASP A 38 -17.83 -38.04 22.21
CA ASP A 38 -16.44 -37.56 22.13
C ASP A 38 -15.54 -38.53 21.34
N ARG A 39 -15.74 -39.85 21.53
CA ARG A 39 -15.01 -40.87 20.77
C ARG A 39 -15.27 -40.78 19.26
N GLN A 40 -16.51 -40.50 18.86
CA GLN A 40 -16.84 -40.33 17.44
C GLN A 40 -16.25 -39.04 16.88
N LEU A 41 -16.13 -37.99 17.71
CA LEU A 41 -15.47 -36.74 17.34
C LEU A 41 -13.97 -36.94 17.11
N ASP A 42 -13.29 -37.67 18.00
CA ASP A 42 -11.86 -37.99 17.86
C ASP A 42 -11.59 -38.77 16.57
N VAL A 43 -12.37 -39.83 16.32
CA VAL A 43 -12.29 -40.62 15.07
C VAL A 43 -12.56 -39.76 13.84
N PHE A 44 -13.47 -38.80 13.93
CA PHE A 44 -13.77 -37.88 12.84
C PHE A 44 -12.59 -36.94 12.55
N VAL A 45 -11.98 -36.36 13.59
CA VAL A 45 -10.81 -35.47 13.43
C VAL A 45 -9.59 -36.24 12.92
N GLU A 46 -9.37 -37.47 13.37
CA GLU A 46 -8.31 -38.33 12.87
C GLU A 46 -8.49 -38.62 11.38
N LYS A 47 -9.71 -38.98 10.96
CA LYS A 47 -10.05 -39.16 9.54
C LYS A 47 -9.74 -37.91 8.72
N LEU A 48 -10.18 -36.74 9.17
CA LEU A 48 -9.91 -35.47 8.48
C LEU A 48 -8.42 -35.19 8.32
N ASN A 49 -7.65 -35.44 9.38
CA ASN A 49 -6.20 -35.26 9.40
C ASN A 49 -5.44 -36.24 8.48
N ASN A 50 -6.06 -37.36 8.10
CA ASN A 50 -5.47 -38.35 7.19
C ASN A 50 -5.82 -38.09 5.72
N LEU A 51 -6.81 -37.24 5.42
CA LEU A 51 -7.23 -36.95 4.04
C LEU A 51 -6.21 -36.14 3.25
N HIS A 52 -5.40 -35.30 3.91
CA HIS A 52 -4.43 -34.46 3.23
C HIS A 52 -3.13 -34.32 4.03
N PRO A 53 -1.95 -34.51 3.40
CA PRO A 53 -0.68 -34.52 4.12
C PRO A 53 -0.30 -33.17 4.73
N LYS A 54 -0.76 -32.06 4.15
CA LYS A 54 -0.39 -30.69 4.56
C LYS A 54 -1.45 -29.95 5.38
N ILE A 55 -2.66 -30.49 5.50
CA ILE A 55 -3.74 -29.82 6.25
C ILE A 55 -3.96 -30.61 7.53
N LYS A 56 -3.86 -29.93 8.68
CA LYS A 56 -4.04 -30.52 9.99
C LYS A 56 -5.02 -29.68 10.79
N PHE A 57 -6.11 -30.29 11.20
CA PHE A 57 -7.13 -29.75 12.07
C PHE A 57 -6.70 -29.96 13.53
N LYS A 58 -6.70 -28.87 14.28
CA LYS A 58 -6.53 -28.88 15.73
C LYS A 58 -7.92 -28.73 16.36
N LEU A 59 -8.32 -29.72 17.16
CA LEU A 59 -9.59 -29.71 17.86
C LEU A 59 -9.50 -28.91 19.15
N GLU A 60 -10.46 -28.00 19.36
CA GLU A 60 -10.68 -27.32 20.64
C GLU A 60 -12.11 -27.64 21.10
N ILE A 61 -12.23 -28.32 22.24
CA ILE A 61 -13.52 -28.76 22.79
C ILE A 61 -14.04 -27.71 23.77
N GLU A 62 -15.37 -27.56 23.82
CA GLU A 62 -16.06 -26.73 24.80
C GLU A 62 -15.64 -27.11 26.23
N GLN A 63 -15.29 -26.11 27.05
CA GLN A 63 -14.95 -26.28 28.46
C GLN A 63 -15.91 -25.47 29.32
N ASN A 64 -16.48 -26.07 30.36
CA ASN A 64 -17.46 -25.42 31.25
C ASN A 64 -18.64 -24.79 30.50
N ASN A 65 -19.17 -25.49 29.48
CA ASN A 65 -20.21 -24.98 28.58
C ASN A 65 -19.82 -23.68 27.84
N SER A 66 -18.53 -23.45 27.61
CA SER A 66 -18.02 -22.27 26.94
C SER A 66 -16.95 -22.60 25.91
N LEU A 67 -17.00 -21.93 24.76
CA LEU A 67 -16.01 -22.05 23.69
C LEU A 67 -15.69 -20.66 23.13
N ASN A 68 -14.42 -20.40 22.85
CA ASN A 68 -14.01 -19.17 22.20
C ASN A 68 -13.98 -19.38 20.68
N PHE A 69 -14.56 -18.45 19.94
CA PHE A 69 -14.54 -18.43 18.48
C PHE A 69 -14.34 -16.99 18.01
N LEU A 70 -13.23 -16.74 17.30
CA LEU A 70 -12.79 -15.40 16.90
C LEU A 70 -12.68 -14.45 18.11
N ASP A 71 -13.40 -13.33 18.07
CA ASP A 71 -13.44 -12.30 19.12
C ASP A 71 -14.60 -12.52 20.14
N VAL A 72 -15.19 -13.72 20.15
CA VAL A 72 -16.42 -14.00 20.91
C VAL A 72 -16.23 -15.25 21.77
N THR A 73 -16.73 -15.18 23.01
CA THR A 73 -16.92 -16.34 23.88
C THR A 73 -18.39 -16.75 23.77
N ILE A 74 -18.65 -17.99 23.37
CA ILE A 74 -19.98 -18.56 23.24
C ILE A 74 -20.20 -19.46 24.45
N THR A 75 -21.20 -19.15 25.26
CA THR A 75 -21.57 -19.95 26.45
C THR A 75 -22.96 -20.53 26.27
N ARG A 76 -23.08 -21.85 26.43
CA ARG A 76 -24.36 -22.55 26.35
C ARG A 76 -25.05 -22.56 27.71
N VAL A 77 -26.24 -21.95 27.79
CA VAL A 77 -27.07 -21.94 29.01
C VAL A 77 -28.51 -22.24 28.61
N ASN A 78 -29.14 -23.25 29.22
CA ASN A 78 -30.54 -23.63 28.96
C ASN A 78 -30.86 -23.81 27.46
N ASN A 79 -30.01 -24.51 26.72
CA ASN A 79 -30.11 -24.70 25.26
C ASN A 79 -30.12 -23.40 24.43
N ARG A 80 -29.65 -22.28 24.99
CA ARG A 80 -29.43 -21.02 24.27
C ARG A 80 -27.95 -20.63 24.31
N HIS A 81 -27.52 -19.94 23.26
CA HIS A 81 -26.19 -19.37 23.19
C HIS A 81 -26.20 -17.96 23.77
N HIS A 82 -25.33 -17.74 24.74
CA HIS A 82 -24.99 -16.42 25.24
C HIS A 82 -23.63 -16.03 24.72
N PHE A 83 -23.47 -14.75 24.42
CA PHE A 83 -22.24 -14.24 23.85
C PHE A 83 -21.54 -13.31 24.85
N GLY A 84 -20.22 -13.46 24.92
CA GLY A 84 -19.30 -12.57 25.61
C GLY A 84 -18.20 -12.14 24.65
N ILE A 85 -17.46 -11.09 25.00
CA ILE A 85 -16.36 -10.61 24.16
C ILE A 85 -15.07 -11.27 24.62
N TYR A 86 -14.43 -12.02 23.71
CA TYR A 86 -13.16 -12.66 23.99
C TYR A 86 -11.98 -11.74 23.68
N ARG A 87 -10.96 -11.77 24.55
CA ARG A 87 -9.66 -11.14 24.32
C ARG A 87 -8.60 -12.18 24.63
N LYS A 88 -7.65 -12.34 23.71
CA LYS A 88 -6.51 -13.24 23.91
C LYS A 88 -5.71 -12.77 25.15
N PRO A 89 -5.07 -13.68 25.91
CA PRO A 89 -4.26 -13.31 27.07
C PRO A 89 -3.12 -12.33 26.74
N THR A 90 -2.67 -12.30 25.48
CA THR A 90 -1.62 -11.40 24.98
C THR A 90 -2.15 -10.00 24.62
N TYR A 91 -3.44 -9.74 24.77
CA TYR A 91 -4.04 -8.45 24.46
C TYR A 91 -3.66 -7.40 25.52
N THR A 92 -2.95 -6.35 25.12
CA THR A 92 -2.31 -5.40 26.05
C THR A 92 -3.15 -4.17 26.37
N ASP A 93 -4.39 -4.07 25.88
CA ASP A 93 -5.26 -2.88 26.02
C ASP A 93 -4.65 -1.58 25.45
N ILE A 94 -3.56 -1.66 24.69
CA ILE A 94 -2.86 -0.53 24.11
C ILE A 94 -3.57 -0.09 22.83
N THR A 95 -3.97 1.19 22.79
CA THR A 95 -4.41 1.88 21.58
C THR A 95 -3.47 3.04 21.30
N ILE A 96 -3.72 3.81 20.23
CA ILE A 96 -2.95 5.02 19.98
C ILE A 96 -3.20 5.97 21.17
N PRO A 97 -2.18 6.42 21.92
CA PRO A 97 -2.39 7.28 23.08
C PRO A 97 -2.96 8.65 22.70
N ALA A 98 -3.74 9.24 23.60
CA ALA A 98 -4.36 10.55 23.38
C ALA A 98 -3.34 11.67 23.14
N SER A 99 -2.17 11.59 23.77
CA SER A 99 -1.06 12.55 23.64
C SER A 99 -0.28 12.42 22.32
N SER A 100 -0.47 11.33 21.56
CA SER A 100 0.33 11.09 20.35
C SER A 100 0.02 12.09 19.22
N CYS A 101 0.99 12.35 18.34
CA CYS A 101 0.80 13.24 17.18
C CYS A 101 0.12 12.51 16.01
N HIS A 102 -1.13 12.07 16.22
CA HIS A 102 -1.97 11.44 15.20
C HIS A 102 -3.28 12.20 15.00
N PRO A 103 -3.88 12.14 13.79
CA PRO A 103 -5.22 12.66 13.57
C PRO A 103 -6.23 12.06 14.55
N TRP A 104 -7.16 12.89 15.02
CA TRP A 104 -8.19 12.45 15.97
C TRP A 104 -9.02 11.26 15.46
N GLN A 105 -9.27 11.19 14.14
CA GLN A 105 -9.99 10.07 13.53
C GLN A 105 -9.26 8.74 13.67
N HIS A 106 -7.92 8.74 13.59
CA HIS A 106 -7.11 7.52 13.71
C HIS A 106 -7.06 7.07 15.18
N LYS A 107 -6.91 8.01 16.10
CA LYS A 107 -6.99 7.78 17.55
C LYS A 107 -8.29 7.09 17.96
N LEU A 108 -9.42 7.58 17.46
CA LEU A 108 -10.73 7.04 17.81
C LEU A 108 -11.12 5.75 17.05
N ALA A 109 -10.34 5.31 16.06
CA ALA A 109 -10.70 4.15 15.24
C ALA A 109 -10.88 2.87 16.08
N ALA A 110 -10.02 2.66 17.08
CA ALA A 110 -10.13 1.52 18.00
C ALA A 110 -11.44 1.58 18.81
N PHE A 111 -11.76 2.73 19.42
CA PHE A 111 -13.00 2.91 20.18
C PHE A 111 -14.25 2.77 19.31
N HIS A 112 -14.21 3.22 18.06
CA HIS A 112 -15.29 2.96 17.11
C HIS A 112 -15.49 1.46 16.87
N SER A 113 -14.41 0.69 16.74
CA SER A 113 -14.47 -0.77 16.61
C SER A 113 -15.03 -1.43 17.87
N TYR A 114 -14.57 -1.05 19.06
CA TYR A 114 -15.07 -1.61 20.32
C TYR A 114 -16.56 -1.32 20.53
N VAL A 115 -17.00 -0.08 20.31
CA VAL A 115 -18.42 0.27 20.43
C VAL A 115 -19.26 -0.41 19.36
N HIS A 116 -18.74 -0.54 18.13
CA HIS A 116 -19.41 -1.31 17.08
C HIS A 116 -19.65 -2.75 17.55
N ARG A 117 -18.62 -3.40 18.08
CA ARG A 117 -18.68 -4.77 18.56
C ARG A 117 -19.64 -4.92 19.74
N LEU A 118 -19.58 -4.01 20.71
CA LEU A 118 -20.47 -3.95 21.87
C LEU A 118 -21.96 -3.86 21.47
N MET A 119 -22.27 -3.15 20.38
CA MET A 119 -23.65 -2.94 19.93
C MET A 119 -24.13 -3.97 18.90
N SER A 120 -23.24 -4.61 18.15
CA SER A 120 -23.60 -5.56 17.10
C SER A 120 -23.72 -6.99 17.60
N ILE A 121 -23.01 -7.36 18.66
CA ILE A 121 -23.10 -8.70 19.26
C ILE A 121 -24.28 -8.73 20.25
N PRO A 122 -25.14 -9.76 20.22
CA PRO A 122 -26.24 -9.91 21.17
C PRO A 122 -25.71 -10.36 22.54
N LEU A 123 -25.15 -9.42 23.29
CA LEU A 123 -24.66 -9.62 24.65
C LEU A 123 -25.80 -9.60 25.67
N THR A 124 -25.66 -10.36 26.76
CA THR A 124 -26.53 -10.17 27.93
C THR A 124 -26.28 -8.83 28.58
N ARG A 125 -27.21 -8.35 29.41
CA ARG A 125 -27.06 -7.08 30.12
C ARG A 125 -25.78 -7.02 30.96
N ASP A 126 -25.44 -8.12 31.62
CA ASP A 126 -24.23 -8.21 32.44
C ASP A 126 -22.96 -8.21 31.61
N GLN A 127 -22.92 -8.97 30.50
CA GLN A 127 -21.77 -8.99 29.59
C GLN A 127 -21.59 -7.63 28.90
N TYR A 128 -22.68 -6.97 28.54
CA TYR A 128 -22.67 -5.61 27.98
C TYR A 128 -22.03 -4.63 28.97
N ASN A 129 -22.49 -4.61 30.23
CA ASN A 129 -21.97 -3.71 31.25
C ASN A 129 -20.49 -4.02 31.58
N LYS A 130 -20.13 -5.31 31.64
CA LYS A 130 -18.74 -5.74 31.83
C LYS A 130 -17.85 -5.24 30.70
N GLU A 131 -18.25 -5.43 29.45
CA GLU A 131 -17.50 -4.97 28.28
C GLU A 131 -17.40 -3.45 28.24
N LEU A 132 -18.50 -2.73 28.54
CA LEU A 132 -18.51 -1.28 28.59
C LEU A 132 -17.49 -0.74 29.61
N ASN A 133 -17.44 -1.35 30.80
CA ASN A 133 -16.47 -0.99 31.83
C ASN A 133 -15.03 -1.25 31.39
N ILE A 134 -14.78 -2.33 30.64
CA ILE A 134 -13.47 -2.60 30.05
C ILE A 134 -13.10 -1.49 29.05
N ILE A 135 -14.01 -1.10 28.16
CA ILE A 135 -13.76 -0.03 27.18
C ILE A 135 -13.48 1.31 27.89
N TYR A 136 -14.17 1.62 28.98
CA TYR A 136 -13.85 2.81 29.79
C TYR A 136 -12.45 2.74 30.39
N ARG A 137 -12.05 1.59 30.95
CA ARG A 137 -10.69 1.40 31.47
C ARG A 137 -9.64 1.59 30.38
N MET A 138 -9.88 1.06 29.17
CA MET A 138 -9.00 1.28 28.02
C MET A 138 -8.91 2.75 27.61
N ALA A 139 -10.02 3.50 27.69
CA ALA A 139 -10.00 4.94 27.43
C ALA A 139 -9.09 5.65 28.43
N ILE A 140 -9.28 5.40 29.72
CA ILE A 140 -8.52 6.03 30.80
C ILE A 140 -7.03 5.67 30.69
N SER A 141 -6.70 4.38 30.51
CA SER A 141 -5.31 3.91 30.44
C SER A 141 -4.54 4.50 29.26
N ASN A 142 -5.22 4.82 28.15
CA ASN A 142 -4.63 5.45 26.98
C ASN A 142 -4.74 6.99 26.99
N GLY A 143 -5.19 7.59 28.11
CA GLY A 143 -5.24 9.04 28.33
C GLY A 143 -6.46 9.76 27.74
N TYR A 144 -7.55 9.05 27.46
CA TYR A 144 -8.80 9.60 26.93
C TYR A 144 -9.82 9.85 28.05
N ASP A 145 -10.65 10.87 27.87
CA ASP A 145 -11.86 11.07 28.68
C ASP A 145 -12.87 9.94 28.40
N PRO A 146 -13.35 9.20 29.41
CA PRO A 146 -14.39 8.17 29.27
C PRO A 146 -15.65 8.64 28.53
N ASN A 147 -16.00 9.92 28.63
CA ASN A 147 -17.16 10.50 27.95
C ASN A 147 -17.09 10.39 26.43
N ILE A 148 -15.90 10.22 25.85
CA ILE A 148 -15.74 9.97 24.42
C ILE A 148 -16.48 8.69 24.01
N VAL A 149 -16.41 7.64 24.84
CA VAL A 149 -17.10 6.37 24.57
C VAL A 149 -18.61 6.59 24.54
N ASN A 150 -19.15 7.33 25.51
CA ASN A 150 -20.58 7.71 25.52
C ASN A 150 -21.01 8.48 24.28
N ARG A 151 -20.21 9.45 23.82
CA ARG A 151 -20.49 10.19 22.59
C ARG A 151 -20.53 9.27 21.37
N ILE A 152 -19.62 8.28 21.30
CA ILE A 152 -19.57 7.31 20.20
C ILE A 152 -20.81 6.41 20.24
N ILE A 153 -21.19 5.91 21.42
CA ILE A 153 -22.39 5.08 21.64
C ILE A 153 -23.64 5.84 21.20
N ASN A 154 -23.84 7.06 21.72
CA ASN A 154 -25.00 7.89 21.39
C ASN A 154 -25.10 8.16 19.90
N LYS A 155 -23.98 8.49 19.25
CA LYS A 155 -23.93 8.69 17.80
C LYS A 155 -24.31 7.42 17.03
N LYS A 156 -23.86 6.25 17.48
CA LYS A 156 -24.17 4.96 16.84
C LYS A 156 -25.65 4.62 17.01
N HIS A 157 -26.24 4.81 18.19
CA HIS A 157 -27.68 4.68 18.43
C HIS A 157 -28.49 5.58 17.50
N LEU A 158 -28.15 6.86 17.38
CA LEU A 158 -28.84 7.79 16.49
C LEU A 158 -28.79 7.34 15.02
N VAL A 159 -27.69 6.74 14.58
CA VAL A 159 -27.56 6.19 13.22
C VAL A 159 -28.46 4.96 13.03
N LEU A 160 -28.54 4.07 14.02
CA LEU A 160 -29.42 2.89 13.96
C LEU A 160 -30.89 3.28 13.93
N VAL A 161 -31.32 4.17 14.83
CA VAL A 161 -32.70 4.69 14.89
C VAL A 161 -33.09 5.35 13.57
N ARG A 162 -32.22 6.19 13.00
CA ARG A 162 -32.48 6.81 11.69
C ARG A 162 -32.61 5.78 10.57
N LYS A 163 -31.82 4.70 10.62
CA LYS A 163 -31.89 3.63 9.62
C LYS A 163 -33.21 2.87 9.72
N GLU A 164 -33.69 2.59 10.93
CA GLU A 164 -34.99 1.94 11.16
C GLU A 164 -36.16 2.83 10.71
N LEU A 165 -36.11 4.14 11.00
CA LEU A 165 -37.21 5.07 10.68
C LEU A 165 -37.31 5.40 9.18
N TYR A 166 -36.17 5.60 8.50
CA TYR A 166 -36.16 6.17 7.15
C TYR A 166 -35.74 5.19 6.06
N GLY A 167 -35.26 3.98 6.39
CA GLY A 167 -34.96 2.87 5.47
C GLY A 167 -33.83 3.11 4.44
N ILE A 168 -33.49 4.37 4.15
CA ILE A 168 -32.59 4.76 3.06
C ILE A 168 -31.38 5.49 3.64
N PRO A 169 -30.15 5.04 3.36
CA PRO A 169 -28.96 5.85 3.62
C PRO A 169 -29.02 7.10 2.75
N LEU A 170 -29.02 8.29 3.36
CA LEU A 170 -28.84 9.54 2.62
C LEU A 170 -27.58 9.41 1.73
N GLU A 171 -27.76 9.53 0.42
CA GLU A 171 -26.63 9.57 -0.52
C GLU A 171 -25.69 10.70 -0.10
N LYS A 172 -24.44 10.34 0.20
CA LYS A 172 -23.44 11.35 0.53
C LYS A 172 -22.94 11.96 -0.77
N PRO A 173 -22.95 13.30 -0.92
CA PRO A 173 -22.41 13.94 -2.10
C PRO A 173 -20.94 13.54 -2.30
N LYS A 174 -20.54 13.31 -3.56
CA LYS A 174 -19.16 13.00 -3.94
C LYS A 174 -18.29 14.25 -3.73
N LYS A 175 -17.73 14.40 -2.53
CA LYS A 175 -16.78 15.48 -2.22
C LYS A 175 -15.43 15.21 -2.88
N PHE A 176 -14.78 16.27 -3.36
CA PHE A 176 -13.39 16.19 -3.83
C PHE A 176 -12.48 15.73 -2.68
N LYS A 177 -11.56 14.78 -2.94
CA LYS A 177 -10.70 14.19 -1.91
C LYS A 177 -9.27 14.66 -2.08
N ALA A 178 -8.78 15.44 -1.11
CA ALA A 178 -7.38 15.81 -1.01
C ALA A 178 -6.67 14.97 0.06
N SER A 179 -5.37 14.75 -0.13
CA SER A 179 -4.52 14.09 0.86
C SER A 179 -3.58 15.09 1.50
N LEU A 180 -3.49 15.08 2.83
CA LEU A 180 -2.62 15.98 3.58
C LEU A 180 -1.79 15.21 4.60
N THR A 181 -0.48 15.46 4.66
CA THR A 181 0.35 14.88 5.72
C THR A 181 0.00 15.51 7.06
N TYR A 182 -0.22 14.68 8.08
CA TYR A 182 -0.57 15.17 9.41
C TYR A 182 0.66 15.77 10.10
N PHE A 183 0.54 17.03 10.47
CA PHE A 183 1.56 17.81 11.19
C PHE A 183 0.93 18.52 12.39
N GLY A 184 -0.01 17.85 13.07
CA GLY A 184 -0.69 18.40 14.24
C GLY A 184 -1.61 19.58 13.89
N PRO A 185 -1.70 20.61 14.77
CA PRO A 185 -2.69 21.69 14.66
C PRO A 185 -2.64 22.46 13.34
N VAL A 186 -1.46 22.62 12.72
CA VAL A 186 -1.31 23.31 11.43
C VAL A 186 -2.08 22.57 10.35
N SER A 187 -1.90 21.25 10.27
CA SER A 187 -2.59 20.42 9.28
C SER A 187 -4.11 20.38 9.52
N GLU A 188 -4.56 20.48 10.77
CA GLU A 188 -5.98 20.57 11.11
C GLU A 188 -6.60 21.91 10.69
N ARG A 189 -5.87 23.02 10.86
CA ARG A 189 -6.31 24.35 10.39
C ARG A 189 -6.43 24.37 8.87
N ILE A 190 -5.44 23.82 8.15
CA ILE A 190 -5.50 23.67 6.68
C ILE A 190 -6.70 22.82 6.28
N ALA A 191 -6.89 21.67 6.93
CA ALA A 191 -8.02 20.80 6.65
C ALA A 191 -9.37 21.48 6.92
N LYS A 192 -9.47 22.32 7.95
CA LYS A 192 -10.67 23.12 8.26
C LYS A 192 -10.97 24.11 7.13
N THR A 193 -9.97 24.84 6.65
CA THR A 193 -10.11 25.77 5.52
C THR A 193 -10.45 25.06 4.21
N LEU A 194 -9.91 23.87 3.96
CA LEU A 194 -10.27 23.10 2.77
C LEU A 194 -11.72 22.57 2.83
N ARG A 195 -12.19 22.16 4.02
CA ARG A 195 -13.57 21.71 4.21
C ARG A 195 -14.61 22.79 3.96
N THR A 196 -14.30 24.08 4.19
CA THR A 196 -15.22 25.17 3.85
C THR A 196 -15.41 25.33 2.34
N HIS A 197 -14.49 24.81 1.54
CA HIS A 197 -14.53 24.81 0.07
C HIS A 197 -14.96 23.45 -0.50
N ASP A 198 -15.70 22.65 0.28
CA ASP A 198 -16.18 21.30 -0.06
C ASP A 198 -15.08 20.26 -0.42
N ILE A 199 -13.84 20.51 0.02
CA ILE A 199 -12.73 19.58 -0.14
C ILE A 199 -12.61 18.71 1.11
N ASN A 200 -12.84 17.41 0.95
CA ASN A 200 -12.62 16.45 2.01
C ASN A 200 -11.15 16.07 2.09
N VAL A 201 -10.55 16.22 3.27
CA VAL A 201 -9.13 15.96 3.50
C VAL A 201 -8.94 14.65 4.24
N ALA A 202 -8.17 13.74 3.64
CA ALA A 202 -7.68 12.53 4.27
C ALA A 202 -6.25 12.76 4.78
N PHE A 203 -6.02 12.48 6.06
CA PHE A 203 -4.69 12.64 6.65
C PHE A 203 -3.81 11.41 6.38
N ARG A 204 -2.54 11.65 6.02
CA ARG A 204 -1.52 10.61 5.87
C ARG A 204 -0.37 10.83 6.83
N THR A 205 0.27 9.74 7.22
CA THR A 205 1.49 9.73 8.04
C THR A 205 2.66 9.39 7.14
N ASN A 206 3.59 10.32 6.92
CA ASN A 206 4.80 10.09 6.12
C ASN A 206 5.99 9.59 6.96
N ASN A 207 5.84 9.53 8.28
CA ASN A 207 6.84 9.12 9.27
C ASN A 207 6.84 7.60 9.53
N SER A 208 6.64 6.77 8.49
CA SER A 208 6.71 5.32 8.67
C SER A 208 8.13 4.91 9.10
N LEU A 209 8.26 3.85 9.90
CA LEU A 209 9.56 3.29 10.28
C LEU A 209 10.41 2.95 9.05
N LYS A 210 9.78 2.56 7.93
CA LYS A 210 10.47 2.38 6.65
C LYS A 210 11.22 3.63 6.18
N ASN A 211 10.62 4.81 6.37
CA ASN A 211 11.20 6.08 5.95
C ASN A 211 12.24 6.60 6.95
N ILE A 212 12.04 6.36 8.25
CA ILE A 212 12.93 6.81 9.33
C ILE A 212 14.13 5.88 9.47
N CYS A 213 13.89 4.57 9.51
CA CYS A 213 14.86 3.50 9.68
C CYS A 213 15.25 2.90 8.32
N ASN A 214 15.48 3.73 7.31
CA ASN A 214 15.96 3.23 6.02
C ASN A 214 17.47 2.94 6.13
N GLY A 215 17.81 1.85 6.81
CA GLY A 215 19.19 1.36 6.99
C GLY A 215 19.78 0.72 5.74
N LYS A 216 19.23 1.01 4.55
CA LYS A 216 19.81 0.57 3.30
C LYS A 216 20.98 1.45 2.96
N ASP A 217 22.10 0.83 2.58
CA ASP A 217 23.27 1.56 2.11
C ASP A 217 22.89 2.51 0.97
N LYS A 218 23.41 3.72 1.02
CA LYS A 218 23.26 4.67 -0.06
C LYS A 218 24.01 4.11 -1.26
N LEU A 219 23.26 3.59 -2.24
CA LEU A 219 23.84 3.23 -3.53
C LEU A 219 24.60 4.43 -4.12
N GLU A 220 25.78 4.15 -4.64
CA GLU A 220 26.54 5.11 -5.44
C GLU A 220 25.69 5.61 -6.61
N LYS A 221 25.97 6.83 -7.08
CA LYS A 221 25.13 7.46 -8.12
C LYS A 221 25.10 6.63 -9.41
N GLN A 222 26.19 5.93 -9.74
CA GLN A 222 26.37 5.09 -10.93
C GLN A 222 25.40 3.89 -10.96
N HIS A 223 25.04 3.38 -9.79
CA HIS A 223 24.11 2.26 -9.65
C HIS A 223 22.64 2.68 -9.55
N LYS A 224 22.34 3.97 -9.72
CA LYS A 224 20.97 4.50 -9.74
C LYS A 224 20.44 4.64 -11.15
N SER A 225 19.13 4.85 -11.25
CA SER A 225 18.44 5.24 -12.48
C SER A 225 18.32 6.75 -12.57
N GLY A 226 18.14 7.26 -13.79
CA GLY A 226 18.04 8.69 -14.01
C GLY A 226 18.37 9.16 -15.42
N VAL A 227 18.68 10.45 -15.54
CA VAL A 227 19.07 11.12 -16.79
C VAL A 227 20.57 11.33 -16.79
N TYR A 228 21.23 10.96 -17.88
CA TYR A 228 22.66 11.09 -18.06
C TYR A 228 22.99 11.73 -19.42
N LYS A 229 24.21 12.24 -19.52
CA LYS A 229 24.78 12.85 -20.71
C LYS A 229 26.03 12.06 -21.14
N LEU A 230 26.14 11.81 -22.45
CA LEU A 230 27.33 11.32 -23.12
C LEU A 230 27.83 12.40 -24.07
N GLN A 231 29.13 12.56 -24.18
CA GLN A 231 29.76 13.49 -25.10
C GLN A 231 30.70 12.71 -26.03
N CYS A 232 30.68 13.03 -27.32
CA CYS A 232 31.65 12.48 -28.26
C CYS A 232 33.02 13.11 -28.00
N SER A 233 34.09 12.32 -28.11
CA SER A 233 35.48 12.79 -27.99
C SER A 233 35.96 13.57 -29.20
N GLU A 234 35.46 13.22 -30.38
CA GLU A 234 35.96 13.72 -31.66
C GLU A 234 35.07 14.83 -32.26
N CYS A 235 33.88 15.04 -31.70
CA CYS A 235 33.00 16.13 -32.12
C CYS A 235 32.18 16.71 -30.96
N ASN A 236 31.56 17.87 -31.17
CA ASN A 236 30.72 18.53 -30.16
C ASN A 236 29.34 17.88 -29.97
N ALA A 237 29.08 16.71 -30.54
CA ALA A 237 27.81 16.02 -30.37
C ALA A 237 27.63 15.54 -28.93
N THR A 238 26.46 15.85 -28.38
CA THR A 238 26.05 15.45 -27.03
C THR A 238 24.80 14.59 -27.13
N TYR A 239 24.81 13.44 -26.46
CA TYR A 239 23.66 12.58 -26.30
C TYR A 239 23.12 12.68 -24.87
N ILE A 240 21.83 12.97 -24.73
CA ILE A 240 21.13 12.95 -23.44
C ILE A 240 20.11 11.83 -23.50
N GLY A 241 20.10 10.98 -22.47
CA GLY A 241 19.15 9.88 -22.39
C GLY A 241 18.75 9.57 -20.96
N GLN A 242 17.56 8.98 -20.81
CA GLN A 242 17.12 8.39 -19.55
C GLN A 242 17.40 6.89 -19.48
N THR A 243 17.54 6.38 -18.25
CA THR A 243 17.56 4.95 -17.96
C THR A 243 16.75 4.62 -16.72
N GLY A 244 15.91 3.58 -16.82
CA GLY A 244 15.27 2.96 -15.66
C GLY A 244 16.13 1.90 -14.97
N ARG A 245 17.27 1.53 -15.57
CA ARG A 245 18.29 0.64 -15.00
C ARG A 245 19.40 1.47 -14.34
N ASN A 246 20.37 0.80 -13.73
CA ASN A 246 21.63 1.43 -13.34
C ASN A 246 22.35 2.06 -14.56
N PHE A 247 23.00 3.20 -14.35
CA PHE A 247 23.70 3.90 -15.43
C PHE A 247 24.85 3.08 -16.01
N ASP A 248 25.59 2.32 -15.20
CA ASP A 248 26.70 1.47 -15.71
C ASP A 248 26.23 0.42 -16.70
N THR A 249 25.13 -0.26 -16.40
CA THR A 249 24.57 -1.24 -17.35
C THR A 249 24.11 -0.53 -18.61
N ARG A 250 23.46 0.63 -18.49
CA ARG A 250 23.04 1.39 -19.67
C ARG A 250 24.23 1.83 -20.53
N TYR A 251 25.32 2.27 -19.91
CA TYR A 251 26.54 2.64 -20.62
C TYR A 251 27.19 1.43 -21.30
N LYS A 252 27.25 0.27 -20.63
CA LYS A 252 27.71 -0.99 -21.23
C LYS A 252 26.82 -1.44 -22.40
N GLU A 253 25.51 -1.22 -22.34
CA GLU A 253 24.59 -1.46 -23.45
C GLU A 253 24.94 -0.59 -24.67
N HIS A 254 25.30 0.68 -24.47
CA HIS A 254 25.77 1.56 -25.55
C HIS A 254 27.07 1.07 -26.18
N ILE A 255 28.07 0.74 -25.35
CA ILE A 255 29.36 0.20 -25.84
C ILE A 255 29.15 -1.10 -26.59
N SER A 256 28.31 -2.00 -26.06
CA SER A 256 27.98 -3.27 -26.70
C SER A 256 27.28 -3.08 -28.04
N ALA A 257 26.43 -2.05 -28.17
CA ALA A 257 25.78 -1.72 -29.44
C ALA A 257 26.78 -1.24 -30.50
N VAL A 258 27.80 -0.46 -30.11
CA VAL A 258 28.90 -0.05 -31.02
C VAL A 258 29.74 -1.25 -31.42
N ARG A 259 30.18 -2.08 -30.46
CA ARG A 259 31.04 -3.24 -30.73
C ARG A 259 30.41 -4.30 -31.62
N ASN A 260 29.09 -4.48 -31.53
CA ASN A 260 28.35 -5.47 -32.30
C ASN A 260 27.70 -4.90 -33.58
N ASP A 261 28.04 -3.67 -33.95
CA ASP A 261 27.51 -2.97 -35.13
C ASP A 261 25.96 -2.95 -35.18
N ARG A 262 25.34 -2.49 -34.08
CA ARG A 262 23.87 -2.42 -33.90
C ARG A 262 23.38 -0.98 -33.75
N PRO A 263 23.37 -0.16 -34.83
CA PRO A 263 22.97 1.26 -34.78
C PRO A 263 21.53 1.46 -34.31
N GLN A 264 20.63 0.50 -34.52
CA GLN A 264 19.23 0.55 -34.11
C GLN A 264 19.01 0.48 -32.59
N ARG A 265 20.01 0.06 -31.81
CA ARG A 265 19.87 -0.13 -30.35
C ARG A 265 20.12 1.15 -29.56
N SER A 266 20.84 2.10 -30.14
CA SER A 266 21.13 3.39 -29.53
C SER A 266 21.55 4.39 -30.59
N HIS A 267 21.04 5.60 -30.46
CA HIS A 267 21.44 6.71 -31.31
C HIS A 267 22.86 7.21 -31.04
N PHE A 268 23.37 7.03 -29.82
CA PHE A 268 24.79 7.26 -29.55
C PHE A 268 25.67 6.27 -30.32
N ALA A 269 25.26 4.99 -30.36
CA ALA A 269 25.95 3.98 -31.14
C ALA A 269 25.85 4.25 -32.64
N LYS A 270 24.66 4.62 -33.13
CA LYS A 270 24.44 5.05 -34.51
C LYS A 270 25.36 6.19 -34.92
N HIS A 271 25.44 7.25 -34.10
CA HIS A 271 26.33 8.39 -34.37
C HIS A 271 27.79 7.94 -34.55
N LEU A 272 28.32 7.12 -33.64
CA LEU A 272 29.71 6.65 -33.71
C LEU A 272 29.99 5.77 -34.94
N LEU A 273 29.03 4.90 -35.31
CA LEU A 273 29.16 4.02 -36.47
C LEU A 273 29.06 4.81 -37.79
N ASP A 274 28.14 5.76 -37.88
CA ASP A 274 27.92 6.57 -39.08
C ASP A 274 29.11 7.53 -39.36
N THR A 275 29.71 8.11 -38.31
CA THR A 275 30.84 9.05 -38.45
C THR A 275 32.21 8.39 -38.37
N GLY A 276 32.30 7.12 -37.99
CA GLY A 276 33.57 6.41 -37.80
C GLY A 276 34.39 6.90 -36.61
N HIS A 277 33.80 7.63 -35.67
CA HIS A 277 34.49 8.14 -34.48
C HIS A 277 34.81 7.02 -33.49
N LYS A 278 35.96 7.11 -32.81
CA LYS A 278 36.35 6.11 -31.80
C LYS A 278 35.65 6.36 -30.47
N LEU A 279 35.32 5.27 -29.78
CA LEU A 279 34.98 5.31 -28.35
C LEU A 279 36.25 5.70 -27.57
N ALA A 280 36.20 6.79 -26.79
CA ALA A 280 37.32 7.11 -25.92
C ALA A 280 37.47 6.09 -24.78
N ASP A 281 38.70 5.78 -24.41
CA ASP A 281 39.03 4.76 -23.42
C ASP A 281 38.56 5.09 -21.99
N ASN A 282 38.17 6.34 -21.70
CA ASN A 282 37.84 6.77 -20.34
C ASN A 282 36.58 7.66 -20.20
N HIS A 283 35.63 7.61 -21.13
CA HIS A 283 34.40 8.39 -20.97
C HIS A 283 33.43 7.75 -19.98
N MET A 284 33.51 8.16 -18.72
CA MET A 284 32.42 7.97 -17.76
C MET A 284 31.30 8.97 -18.09
N TYR A 285 30.07 8.50 -18.16
CA TYR A 285 28.90 9.32 -18.44
C TYR A 285 28.67 10.36 -17.32
N ASP A 286 28.15 11.53 -17.69
CA ASP A 286 27.78 12.56 -16.71
C ASP A 286 26.37 12.31 -16.20
N ILE A 287 26.21 12.12 -14.89
CA ILE A 287 24.89 11.96 -14.26
C ILE A 287 24.27 13.34 -14.04
N LEU A 288 23.19 13.66 -14.76
CA LEU A 288 22.46 14.92 -14.61
C LEU A 288 21.43 14.85 -13.48
N HIS A 289 20.62 13.80 -13.46
CA HIS A 289 19.55 13.62 -12.46
C HIS A 289 19.44 12.16 -12.05
N THR A 290 19.27 11.88 -10.75
CA THR A 290 18.94 10.54 -10.25
C THR A 290 17.47 10.46 -9.86
N CYS A 291 16.69 9.62 -10.54
CA CYS A 291 15.26 9.44 -10.27
C CYS A 291 14.79 8.07 -10.76
N ASN A 292 13.85 7.48 -10.04
CA ASN A 292 13.19 6.24 -10.49
C ASN A 292 12.39 6.50 -11.78
N LYS A 293 12.23 5.44 -12.59
CA LYS A 293 11.43 5.47 -13.82
C LYS A 293 9.99 5.92 -13.55
N GLY A 294 9.52 6.90 -14.30
CA GLY A 294 8.16 7.44 -14.20
C GLY A 294 8.05 8.81 -14.88
N LEU A 295 6.89 9.45 -14.75
CA LEU A 295 6.59 10.74 -15.41
C LEU A 295 7.64 11.81 -15.09
N ARG A 296 8.07 11.89 -13.81
CA ARG A 296 9.11 12.82 -13.38
C ARG A 296 10.43 12.64 -14.16
N LEU A 297 10.81 11.40 -14.48
CA LEU A 297 12.04 11.12 -15.21
C LEU A 297 11.94 11.60 -16.67
N CYS A 298 10.79 11.36 -17.33
CA CYS A 298 10.54 11.85 -18.69
C CYS A 298 10.60 13.39 -18.76
N VAL A 299 9.99 14.07 -17.77
CA VAL A 299 10.01 15.55 -17.72
C VAL A 299 11.43 16.07 -17.52
N LEU A 300 12.24 15.42 -16.66
CA LEU A 300 13.64 15.81 -16.45
C LEU A 300 14.49 15.61 -17.70
N GLU A 301 14.30 14.51 -18.43
CA GLU A 301 15.00 14.25 -19.70
C GLU A 301 14.68 15.35 -20.72
N GLN A 302 13.40 15.63 -20.96
CA GLN A 302 12.97 16.67 -21.90
C GLN A 302 13.51 18.05 -21.53
N LEU A 303 13.57 18.36 -20.23
CA LEU A 303 14.09 19.63 -19.73
C LEU A 303 15.59 19.76 -20.01
N GLU A 304 16.38 18.71 -19.81
CA GLU A 304 17.82 18.72 -20.11
C GLU A 304 18.10 18.74 -21.61
N ILE A 305 17.30 18.05 -22.43
CA ILE A 305 17.36 18.13 -23.89
C ILE A 305 17.11 19.58 -24.34
N LYS A 306 16.06 20.24 -23.80
CA LYS A 306 15.74 21.63 -24.13
C LYS A 306 16.85 22.59 -23.74
N LYS A 307 17.46 22.41 -22.56
CA LYS A 307 18.62 23.21 -22.12
C LYS A 307 19.82 23.05 -23.05
N ALA A 308 20.12 21.83 -23.47
CA ALA A 308 21.22 21.55 -24.40
C ALA A 308 20.96 22.19 -25.77
N TRP A 309 19.72 22.11 -26.27
CA TRP A 309 19.31 22.76 -27.51
C TRP A 309 19.51 24.29 -27.48
N SER A 310 19.03 24.95 -26.43
CA SER A 310 19.14 26.41 -26.30
C SER A 310 20.59 26.90 -26.30
N LYS A 311 21.50 26.18 -25.62
CA LYS A 311 22.93 26.52 -25.62
C LYS A 311 23.58 26.40 -27.00
N CYS A 312 23.21 25.38 -27.77
CA CYS A 312 23.71 25.22 -29.14
C CYS A 312 23.23 26.35 -30.06
N ALA A 313 21.99 26.82 -29.92
CA ALA A 313 21.43 27.90 -30.72
C ALA A 313 22.09 29.27 -30.45
N GLU A 314 22.53 29.54 -29.23
CA GLU A 314 23.27 30.76 -28.89
C GLU A 314 24.69 30.77 -29.46
N THR A 315 25.32 29.60 -29.59
CA THR A 315 26.72 29.46 -30.05
C THR A 315 26.85 29.67 -31.58
N THR A 316 25.82 29.30 -32.34
CA THR A 316 25.78 29.47 -33.81
C THR A 316 25.47 30.90 -34.23
N ALA A 317 24.78 31.69 -33.41
CA ALA A 317 24.54 33.11 -33.66
C ALA A 317 25.81 33.97 -33.55
N GLY A 318 26.83 33.52 -32.81
CA GLY A 318 28.11 34.24 -32.65
C GLY A 318 29.13 34.04 -33.78
N HIS A 319 28.93 33.08 -34.69
CA HIS A 319 29.90 32.71 -35.74
C HIS A 319 29.52 33.18 -37.16
N MET A 320 28.42 33.91 -37.36
CA MET A 320 28.07 34.51 -38.66
C MET A 320 28.79 35.85 -38.89
N GLY A 321 30.12 35.83 -38.80
CA GLY A 321 30.97 37.01 -38.89
C GLY A 321 32.26 36.83 -39.69
N SER A 322 32.39 35.87 -40.61
CA SER A 322 33.43 35.90 -41.67
C SER A 322 33.33 34.73 -42.67
N ALA A 323 33.15 35.08 -43.95
CA ALA A 323 33.56 34.39 -45.18
C ALA A 323 33.40 32.85 -45.36
N GLY A 324 32.43 32.49 -46.22
CA GLY A 324 32.59 31.61 -47.38
C GLY A 324 33.27 30.24 -47.25
N THR A 325 32.47 29.18 -47.10
CA THR A 325 32.56 27.92 -47.89
C THR A 325 31.38 27.01 -47.54
N LYS A 326 30.74 26.42 -48.56
CA LYS A 326 29.66 25.42 -48.42
C LYS A 326 30.25 24.15 -47.81
N GLY A 327 30.04 23.93 -46.52
CA GLY A 327 30.26 22.67 -45.83
C GLY A 327 28.98 22.27 -45.09
N THR A 328 28.37 21.17 -45.51
CA THR A 328 27.17 20.58 -44.90
C THR A 328 27.54 20.10 -43.49
N LEU A 329 27.27 20.92 -42.48
CA LEU A 329 27.41 20.54 -41.08
C LEU A 329 26.11 19.86 -40.61
N GLU A 330 26.03 18.55 -40.82
CA GLU A 330 25.03 17.68 -40.18
C GLU A 330 25.29 17.63 -38.66
N TYR A 331 24.72 18.58 -37.92
CA TYR A 331 24.60 18.47 -36.47
C TYR A 331 23.43 17.54 -36.15
N VAL A 332 23.74 16.27 -35.91
CA VAL A 332 22.78 15.28 -35.40
C VAL A 332 22.47 15.60 -33.93
N VAL A 333 21.61 16.58 -33.72
CA VAL A 333 20.81 16.65 -32.49
C VAL A 333 19.67 15.68 -32.72
N GLN A 334 19.72 14.54 -32.05
CA GLN A 334 18.68 13.55 -32.21
C GLN A 334 17.33 14.12 -31.73
N MET A 335 16.51 14.46 -32.72
CA MET A 335 15.07 14.57 -32.64
C MET A 335 14.50 13.32 -31.98
N CYS A 336 13.74 13.50 -30.89
CA CYS A 336 12.80 12.48 -30.42
C CYS A 336 11.39 12.89 -30.86
N TYR A 337 10.83 12.04 -31.72
CA TYR A 337 9.42 11.78 -31.97
C TYR A 337 8.41 12.59 -31.14
N VAL A 338 7.63 13.40 -31.85
CA VAL A 338 6.22 13.64 -31.51
C VAL A 338 5.54 12.27 -31.51
N VAL A 339 5.04 11.85 -30.35
CA VAL A 339 4.02 10.81 -30.30
C VAL A 339 2.75 11.48 -30.82
N GLU A 340 2.34 11.16 -32.04
CA GLU A 340 0.96 11.39 -32.45
C GLU A 340 0.07 10.55 -31.53
N CYS A 341 -0.80 11.24 -30.79
CA CYS A 341 -1.93 10.60 -30.13
C CYS A 341 -2.95 10.24 -31.22
N GLY A 342 -3.00 8.96 -31.57
CA GLY A 342 -4.20 8.27 -32.06
C GLY A 342 -4.73 7.37 -30.95
#